data_AF-A0A2M8NGT3-F1
#
_entry.id   AF-A0A2M8NGT3-F1
#
_cell.length_a   1.000
_cell.length_b   1.000
_cell.length_c   1.000
_cell.angle_alpha   90.00
_cell.angle_beta   90.00
_cell.angle_gamma   90.00
#
_symmetry.space_group_name_H-M   'P 1'
#
loop_
_entity.id
_entity.type
_entity.pdbx_description
1 polymer ?
#
loop_
_entity_poly.entity_id
_entity_poly.type
_entity_poly.pdbx_seq_one_letter_code
_entity_poly.pdbx_strand_id
1 'polypeptide(L)' 'VGKPKDRDPRAGYVVLSAVGRDLSVEFIRVPYDVERIAQAIEATPEEGGMPHPFAQMLRDGAG' A
#
# COMPACT_ATOMS: atom_id res chain seq x y z
N VAL A 1 -2.12 -2.41 -5.00
CA VAL A 1 -2.34 -2.53 -3.54
C VAL A 1 -0.97 -2.56 -2.87
N GLY A 2 -0.74 -1.82 -1.77
CA GLY A 2 0.49 -1.94 -0.96
C GLY A 2 1.58 -0.86 -1.12
N LYS A 3 1.52 0.00 -2.15
CA LYS A 3 2.41 1.18 -2.26
C LYS A 3 1.57 2.45 -2.49
N PRO A 4 0.84 2.91 -1.46
CA PRO A 4 -0.03 4.07 -1.56
C PRO A 4 0.76 5.34 -1.89
N LYS A 5 0.13 6.28 -2.61
CA LYS A 5 0.75 7.52 -3.12
C LYS A 5 0.03 8.79 -2.65
N ASP A 6 -0.90 8.62 -1.72
CA ASP A 6 -1.89 9.60 -1.30
C ASP A 6 -1.75 9.97 0.19
N ARG A 7 -0.60 9.63 0.80
CA ARG A 7 -0.27 9.88 2.21
C ARG A 7 -1.15 9.11 3.21
N ASP A 8 -1.85 8.08 2.75
CA ASP A 8 -2.54 7.11 3.60
C ASP A 8 -1.84 5.75 3.47
N PRO A 9 -1.10 5.29 4.49
CA PRO A 9 -0.28 4.08 4.37
C PRO A 9 -1.12 2.80 4.32
N ARG A 10 -2.44 2.87 4.56
CA ARG A 10 -3.36 1.71 4.46
C ARG A 10 -3.45 1.20 3.03
N ALA A 11 -3.61 -0.10 2.90
CA ALA A 11 -3.83 -0.72 1.60
C ALA A 11 -5.19 -0.26 1.05
N GLY A 12 -5.19 0.31 -0.16
CA GLY A 12 -6.39 0.72 -0.87
C GLY A 12 -6.80 -0.29 -1.94
N TYR A 13 -8.08 -0.61 -2.01
CA TYR A 13 -8.72 -1.27 -3.15
C TYR A 13 -10.13 -0.74 -3.37
N VAL A 14 -10.76 -1.12 -4.48
CA VAL A 14 -12.15 -0.72 -4.77
C VAL A 14 -13.04 -1.94 -4.95
N VAL A 15 -14.30 -1.81 -4.57
CA VAL A 15 -15.37 -2.72 -4.97
C VAL A 15 -16.25 -1.98 -5.95
N LEU A 16 -16.29 -2.48 -7.19
CA LEU A 16 -17.18 -1.99 -8.24
C LEU A 16 -18.41 -2.90 -8.27
N SER A 17 -19.59 -2.35 -8.05
CA SER A 17 -20.86 -3.04 -8.25
C SER A 17 -21.55 -2.51 -9.50
N ALA A 18 -22.10 -3.42 -10.29
CA ALA A 18 -22.85 -3.10 -11.50
C ALA A 18 -24.22 -3.79 -11.46
N VAL A 19 -25.30 -3.00 -11.47
CA VAL A 19 -26.68 -3.50 -11.49
C VAL A 19 -27.38 -2.92 -12.70
N GLY A 20 -27.50 -3.72 -13.76
CA GLY A 20 -28.00 -3.25 -15.05
C GLY A 20 -27.07 -2.17 -15.64
N ARG A 21 -27.55 -0.93 -15.71
CA ARG A 21 -26.76 0.24 -16.15
C ARG A 21 -26.21 1.08 -15.00
N ASP A 22 -26.60 0.77 -13.76
CA ASP A 22 -26.14 1.50 -12.58
C ASP A 22 -24.79 0.95 -12.13
N LEU A 23 -23.86 1.86 -11.84
CA LEU A 23 -22.53 1.56 -11.32
C LEU A 23 -22.34 2.23 -9.96
N SER A 24 -21.79 1.50 -9.00
CA SER A 24 -21.34 2.06 -7.72
C SER A 24 -19.91 1.60 -7.41
N VAL A 25 -19.14 2.49 -6.78
CA VAL A 25 -17.75 2.23 -6.41
C VAL A 25 -17.59 2.51 -4.92
N GLU A 26 -17.08 1.53 -4.19
CA GLU A 26 -16.67 1.68 -2.80
C GLU A 26 -15.14 1.69 -2.73
N PHE A 27 -14.58 2.71 -2.09
CA PHE A 27 -13.14 2.81 -1.84
C PHE A 27 -12.84 2.28 -0.44
N ILE A 28 -12.09 1.19 -0.36
CA ILE A 28 -11.83 0.50 0.91
C ILE A 28 -10.37 0.68 1.31
N ARG A 29 -10.15 1.00 2.59
CA ARG A 29 -8.83 1.11 3.21
C ARG A 29 -8.68 0.06 4.29
N VAL A 30 -7.64 -0.77 4.15
CA VAL A 30 -7.36 -1.86 5.08
C VAL A 30 -6.09 -1.55 5.87
N PRO A 31 -6.18 -1.47 7.21
CA PRO A 31 -4.99 -1.36 8.05
C PRO A 31 -4.17 -2.65 7.98
N TYR A 32 -2.85 -2.51 7.96
CA TYR A 32 -1.90 -3.60 8.13
C TYR A 32 -0.69 -3.08 8.91
N ASP A 33 0.18 -3.98 9.33
CA ASP A 33 1.38 -3.63 10.08
C ASP A 33 2.46 -3.06 9.16
N VAL A 34 2.36 -1.75 8.89
CA VAL A 34 3.27 -1.01 8.02
C VAL A 34 4.71 -1.10 8.53
N GLU A 35 4.89 -1.03 9.85
CA GLU A 35 6.22 -1.03 10.46
C GLU A 35 6.90 -2.39 10.32
N ARG A 36 6.17 -3.49 10.53
CA ARG A 36 6.70 -4.84 10.29
C ARG A 36 7.20 -5.02 8.86
N ILE A 37 6.50 -4.46 7.86
CA ILE A 37 6.90 -4.56 6.46
C ILE A 37 8.09 -3.65 6.16
N ALA A 38 8.10 -2.43 6.70
CA ALA A 38 9.22 -1.50 6.56
C ALA A 38 10.52 -2.11 7.12
N GLN A 39 10.47 -2.73 8.30
CA GLN A 39 11.60 -3.45 8.89
C GLN A 39 12.04 -4.65 8.06
N ALA A 40 11.08 -5.37 7.46
CA ALA A 40 11.42 -6.49 6.57
C ALA A 40 12.19 -6.03 5.32
N ILE A 41 11.89 -4.83 4.79
CA ILE A 41 12.63 -4.21 3.68
C ILE A 41 14.05 -3.84 4.12
N GLU A 42 14.18 -3.17 5.27
CA GLU A 42 15.46 -2.76 5.86
C GLU A 42 16.35 -3.96 6.25
N ALA A 43 15.75 -5.14 6.45
CA ALA A 43 16.48 -6.38 6.71
C ALA A 43 17.02 -7.07 5.44
N THR A 44 16.65 -6.59 4.24
CA THR A 44 17.17 -7.16 2.98
C THR A 44 18.53 -6.57 2.61
N PRO A 45 19.40 -7.32 1.90
CA PRO A 45 20.65 -6.76 1.38
C PRO A 45 20.39 -5.63 0.37
N GLU A 46 21.21 -4.57 0.37
CA GLU A 46 21.07 -3.49 -0.63
C GLU A 46 21.32 -3.99 -2.06
N GLU A 47 22.28 -4.90 -2.25
CA GLU A 47 22.53 -5.55 -3.52
C GLU A 47 21.63 -6.78 -3.69
N GLY A 48 20.75 -6.76 -4.69
CA GLY A 48 19.84 -7.87 -4.99
C GLY A 48 18.62 -8.00 -4.08
N GLY A 49 18.50 -7.17 -3.03
CA GLY A 49 17.31 -7.05 -2.18
C GLY A 49 16.49 -5.79 -2.50
N MET A 50 15.75 -5.30 -1.50
CA MET A 50 14.89 -4.12 -1.64
C MET A 50 15.62 -2.85 -1.16
N PRO A 51 15.61 -1.77 -1.96
CA PRO A 51 16.17 -0.49 -1.53
C PRO A 51 15.53 0.02 -0.24
N HIS A 52 16.36 0.34 0.76
CA HIS A 52 15.93 0.91 2.04
C HIS A 52 14.97 2.11 1.94
N PRO A 53 15.09 3.03 0.95
CA PRO A 53 14.13 4.13 0.80
C PRO A 53 12.66 3.68 0.65
N PHE A 54 12.41 2.44 0.22
CA PHE A 54 11.04 1.91 0.10
C PHE A 54 10.37 1.69 1.45
N ALA A 55 11.13 1.43 2.51
CA ALA A 55 10.60 1.35 3.88
C ALA A 55 10.00 2.69 4.32
N GLN A 56 10.73 3.79 4.07
CA GLN A 56 10.25 5.14 4.38
C GLN A 56 9.04 5.52 3.53
N MET A 57 9.05 5.21 2.22
CA MET A 57 7.91 5.47 1.34
C MET A 57 6.62 4.74 1.80
N LEU A 58 6.76 3.55 2.37
CA LEU A 58 5.64 2.79 2.94
C LEU A 58 5.07 3.46 4.19
N ARG A 59 5.93 3.93 5.11
CA ARG A 59 5.53 4.69 6.30
C ARG A 59 4.79 5.98 5.94
N ASP A 60 5.30 6.68 4.93
CA ASP A 60 4.75 7.97 4.49
C ASP A 60 3.50 7.83 3.61
N GLY A 61 3.20 6.62 3.13
CA GLY A 61 2.21 6.43 2.05
C GLY A 61 2.54 7.26 0.80
N ALA A 62 3.83 7.40 0.49
CA ALA A 62 4.39 8.26 -0.55
C ALA A 62 5.17 7.44 -1.60
N GLY A 63 4.55 6.34 -2.04
CA GLY A 63 5.04 5.40 -3.03
C GLY A 63 5.48 5.98 -4.36
#